data_AF-A0A964L963-F1
#
_entry.id   AF-A0A964L963-F1
#
_cell.length_a   1.000
_cell.length_b   1.000
_cell.length_c   1.000
_cell.angle_alpha   90.00
_cell.angle_beta   90.00
_cell.angle_gamma   90.00
#
_symmetry.space_group_name_H-M   'P 1'
#
loop_
_entity.id
_entity.type
_entity.pdbx_description
1 polymer ?
#
loop_
_entity_poly.entity_id
_entity_poly.type
_entity_poly.pdbx_seq_one_letter_code
_entity_poly.pdbx_strand_id
1 'polypeptide(L)'
;MTLGIRAGDIVRYLFTTDGFGGEEYTEFVIDEVINEMTVRLASGHTAAISTPQKVEIWRNLSHTEMATDLGTRAESLGSNRVCCVWPDTLGADGLSVAGYFLCAALAGLRSGVAPHQSLTNAAITGFDDVSRTVDIFNASNMTALAACALVCHDCTTQLDTSDLSA
;
A
#
# COMPACT_ATOMS: atom_id res chain seq x y z
N MET A 1 -17.82 16.58 6.37
CA MET A 1 -16.41 16.12 6.29
C MET A 1 -16.42 15.20 5.08
N THR A 2 -15.91 15.64 3.95
CA THR A 2 -16.13 14.95 2.67
C THR A 2 -15.33 13.64 2.66
N LEU A 3 -15.95 12.54 2.23
CA LEU A 3 -15.35 11.19 2.22
C LEU A 3 -14.21 11.03 1.18
N GLY A 4 -13.76 12.12 0.57
CA GLY A 4 -12.71 12.15 -0.45
C GLY A 4 -13.11 11.50 -1.79
N ILE A 5 -14.30 10.93 -1.92
CA ILE A 5 -14.78 10.26 -3.14
C ILE A 5 -14.82 11.26 -4.29
N ARG A 6 -14.40 10.81 -5.47
CA ARG A 6 -14.36 11.62 -6.70
C ARG A 6 -14.87 10.85 -7.91
N ALA A 7 -15.13 11.58 -8.99
CA ALA A 7 -15.31 10.98 -10.31
C ALA A 7 -14.10 10.11 -10.68
N GLY A 8 -14.35 8.94 -11.27
CA GLY A 8 -13.34 7.94 -11.62
C GLY A 8 -13.03 6.90 -10.53
N ASP A 9 -13.57 7.06 -9.32
CA ASP A 9 -13.55 6.00 -8.30
C ASP A 9 -14.52 4.87 -8.68
N ILE A 10 -14.29 3.66 -8.15
CA ILE A 10 -15.04 2.45 -8.50
C ILE A 10 -16.02 2.10 -7.39
N VAL A 11 -17.28 1.87 -7.73
CA VAL A 11 -18.31 1.32 -6.83
C VAL A 11 -18.48 -0.15 -7.16
N ARG A 12 -18.36 -1.01 -6.15
CA ARG A 12 -18.56 -2.45 -6.24
C ARG A 12 -19.82 -2.85 -5.48
N TYR A 13 -20.76 -3.49 -6.17
CA TYR A 13 -21.98 -4.05 -5.59
C TYR A 13 -22.46 -5.23 -6.44
N LEU A 14 -23.58 -5.86 -6.08
CA LEU A 14 -24.03 -7.18 -6.59
C LEU A 14 -23.09 -8.30 -6.19
N PHE A 15 -22.95 -8.46 -4.88
CA PHE A 15 -22.18 -9.54 -4.29
C PHE A 15 -22.76 -10.91 -4.65
N THR A 16 -21.94 -11.76 -5.25
CA THR A 16 -22.22 -13.18 -5.45
C THR A 16 -21.12 -14.02 -4.81
N THR A 17 -21.49 -15.16 -4.23
CA THR A 17 -20.54 -16.13 -3.69
C THR A 17 -20.62 -17.43 -4.47
N ASP A 18 -19.47 -18.04 -4.77
CA ASP A 18 -19.34 -19.32 -5.46
C ASP A 18 -19.53 -20.54 -4.54
N GLY A 19 -19.83 -20.33 -3.25
CA GLY A 19 -19.97 -21.39 -2.26
C GLY A 19 -18.66 -22.00 -1.76
N PHE A 20 -17.51 -21.55 -2.29
CA PHE A 20 -16.16 -21.93 -1.84
C PHE A 20 -15.37 -20.75 -1.23
N GLY A 21 -16.05 -19.61 -1.00
CA GLY A 21 -15.46 -18.43 -0.39
C GLY A 21 -14.87 -17.43 -1.39
N GLY A 22 -15.06 -17.66 -2.70
CA GLY A 22 -14.86 -16.65 -3.71
C GLY A 22 -15.95 -15.58 -3.62
N GLU A 23 -15.53 -14.34 -3.44
CA GLU A 23 -16.36 -13.15 -3.44
C GLU A 23 -16.26 -12.47 -4.81
N GLU A 24 -17.36 -12.41 -5.56
CA GLU A 24 -17.43 -11.69 -6.82
C GLU A 24 -18.35 -10.47 -6.68
N TYR A 25 -17.88 -9.31 -7.13
CA TYR A 25 -18.65 -8.08 -7.19
C TYR A 25 -18.69 -7.58 -8.63
N THR A 26 -19.79 -6.93 -8.99
CA THR A 26 -19.83 -6.16 -10.24
C THR A 26 -19.29 -4.76 -10.00
N GLU A 27 -18.37 -4.32 -10.86
CA GLU A 27 -17.69 -3.04 -10.76
C GLU A 27 -18.34 -1.97 -11.66
N PHE A 28 -18.53 -0.78 -11.13
CA PHE A 28 -19.07 0.36 -11.87
C PHE A 28 -18.25 1.63 -11.57
N VAL A 29 -17.99 2.44 -12.59
CA VAL A 29 -17.22 3.69 -12.44
C VAL A 29 -18.15 4.84 -12.06
N ILE A 30 -17.73 5.68 -11.10
CA ILE A 30 -18.42 6.93 -10.75
C ILE A 30 -18.14 7.97 -11.83
N ASP A 31 -19.20 8.52 -12.41
CA ASP A 31 -19.10 9.65 -13.35
C ASP A 31 -19.01 10.97 -12.59
N GLU A 32 -19.83 11.14 -11.55
CA GLU A 32 -19.92 12.40 -10.81
C GLU A 32 -20.39 12.19 -9.36
N VAL A 33 -19.86 12.99 -8.45
CA VAL A 33 -20.32 13.06 -7.06
C VAL A 33 -21.26 14.25 -6.93
N ILE A 34 -22.56 13.98 -6.75
CA ILE A 34 -23.59 15.03 -6.67
C ILE A 34 -23.57 15.68 -5.29
N ASN A 35 -23.50 14.85 -4.23
CA ASN A 35 -23.40 15.30 -2.84
C ASN A 35 -22.82 14.18 -1.95
N GLU A 36 -22.63 14.45 -0.66
CA GLU A 36 -22.05 13.49 0.30
C GLU A 36 -22.84 12.17 0.44
N MET A 37 -24.10 12.12 0.00
CA MET A 37 -24.97 10.95 0.06
C MET A 37 -25.34 10.39 -1.32
N THR A 38 -24.88 10.99 -2.42
CA THR A 38 -25.34 10.62 -3.76
C THR A 38 -24.22 10.75 -4.79
N VAL A 39 -23.95 9.65 -5.47
CA VAL A 39 -23.04 9.57 -6.62
C VAL A 39 -23.78 9.07 -7.85
N ARG A 40 -23.39 9.55 -9.03
CA ARG A 40 -23.91 9.11 -10.32
C ARG A 40 -22.88 8.19 -10.98
N LEU A 41 -23.32 7.00 -11.40
CA LEU A 41 -22.48 6.03 -12.10
C LEU A 41 -22.48 6.31 -13.60
N ALA A 42 -21.36 6.05 -14.28
CA ALA A 42 -21.21 6.22 -15.73
C ALA A 42 -22.05 5.19 -16.51
N SER A 43 -22.10 3.97 -16.00
CA SER A 43 -23.02 2.91 -16.38
C SER A 43 -23.48 2.24 -15.10
N GLY A 44 -24.79 1.99 -14.97
CA GLY A 44 -25.38 1.40 -13.79
C GLY A 44 -25.99 0.04 -14.08
N HIS A 45 -26.30 -0.70 -13.03
CA HIS A 45 -27.14 -1.87 -13.14
C HIS A 45 -28.54 -1.49 -13.69
N THR A 46 -29.08 -2.31 -14.58
CA THR A 46 -30.33 -2.01 -15.31
C THR A 46 -31.60 -2.29 -14.50
N ALA A 47 -31.49 -3.01 -13.38
CA ALA A 47 -32.60 -3.29 -12.49
C ALA A 47 -32.50 -2.50 -11.17
N ALA A 48 -33.65 -2.11 -10.63
CA ALA A 48 -33.71 -1.47 -9.31
C ALA A 48 -33.35 -2.48 -8.21
N ILE A 49 -32.42 -2.08 -7.34
CA ILE A 49 -32.06 -2.84 -6.14
C ILE A 49 -33.02 -2.45 -5.03
N SER A 50 -33.90 -3.37 -4.63
CA SER A 50 -34.90 -3.16 -3.58
C SER A 50 -34.51 -3.73 -2.22
N THR A 51 -33.52 -4.63 -2.19
CA THR A 51 -32.97 -5.20 -0.95
C THR A 51 -31.64 -4.52 -0.60
N PRO A 52 -31.44 -4.12 0.67
CA PRO A 52 -30.14 -3.65 1.12
C PRO A 52 -29.07 -4.72 0.87
N GLN A 53 -27.96 -4.31 0.28
CA GLN A 53 -26.83 -5.18 -0.03
C GLN A 53 -25.51 -4.47 0.31
N LYS A 54 -24.43 -5.26 0.41
CA LYS A 54 -23.08 -4.74 0.64
C LYS A 54 -22.64 -3.92 -0.58
N VAL A 55 -22.10 -2.73 -0.32
CA VAL A 55 -21.54 -1.83 -1.33
C VAL A 55 -20.17 -1.37 -0.85
N GLU A 56 -19.18 -1.39 -1.72
CA GLU A 56 -17.84 -0.90 -1.44
C GLU A 56 -17.46 0.19 -2.45
N ILE A 57 -16.70 1.18 -1.98
CA ILE A 57 -16.13 2.23 -2.83
C ILE A 57 -14.62 2.10 -2.79
N TRP A 58 -14.04 1.90 -3.96
CA TRP A 58 -12.62 1.73 -4.20
C TRP A 58 -12.09 3.00 -4.85
N ARG A 59 -11.24 3.73 -4.12
CA ARG A 59 -10.66 4.97 -4.64
C ARG A 59 -9.56 4.67 -5.65
N ASN A 60 -9.63 5.30 -6.81
CA ASN A 60 -8.63 5.19 -7.85
C ASN A 60 -7.63 6.34 -7.71
N LEU A 61 -6.67 6.17 -6.79
CA LEU A 61 -5.67 7.20 -6.49
C LEU A 61 -4.52 7.18 -7.51
N SER A 62 -4.06 8.36 -7.92
CA SER A 62 -2.78 8.46 -8.62
C SER A 62 -1.64 8.09 -7.66
N HIS A 63 -0.46 7.72 -8.20
CA HIS A 63 0.67 7.33 -7.36
C HIS A 63 1.10 8.45 -6.39
N THR A 64 1.01 9.72 -6.79
CA THR A 64 1.31 10.86 -5.90
C THR A 64 0.29 11.00 -4.77
N GLU A 65 -0.98 10.77 -5.06
CA GLU A 65 -2.04 10.83 -4.05
C GLU A 65 -1.98 9.64 -3.10
N MET A 66 -1.59 8.46 -3.61
CA MET A 66 -1.32 7.29 -2.78
C MET A 66 -0.18 7.56 -1.80
N ALA A 67 0.92 8.18 -2.25
CA ALA A 67 2.02 8.56 -1.37
C ALA A 67 1.57 9.55 -0.28
N THR A 68 0.73 10.51 -0.64
CA THR A 68 0.18 11.50 0.30
C THR A 68 -0.77 10.87 1.31
N ASP A 69 -1.63 9.95 0.87
CA ASP A 69 -2.56 9.21 1.73
C ASP A 69 -1.79 8.32 2.73
N LEU A 70 -0.76 7.61 2.26
CA LEU A 70 0.14 6.83 3.13
C LEU A 70 0.88 7.71 4.13
N GLY A 71 1.38 8.88 3.71
CA GLY A 71 2.00 9.87 4.61
C GLY A 71 1.04 10.34 5.69
N THR A 72 -0.20 10.69 5.31
CA THR A 72 -1.25 11.10 6.26
C THR A 72 -1.59 10.00 7.26
N ARG A 73 -1.66 8.74 6.81
CA ARG A 73 -1.86 7.58 7.71
C ARG A 73 -0.69 7.43 8.69
N ALA A 74 0.54 7.59 8.24
CA ALA A 74 1.71 7.51 9.11
C ALA A 74 1.72 8.64 10.15
N GLU A 75 1.42 9.87 9.74
CA GLU A 75 1.27 11.02 10.64
C GLU A 75 0.15 10.83 11.66
N SER A 76 -0.96 10.18 11.27
CA SER A 76 -2.10 9.93 12.17
C SER A 76 -1.74 9.09 13.40
N LEU A 77 -0.68 8.28 13.33
CA LEU A 77 -0.19 7.51 14.48
C LEU A 77 0.52 8.39 15.50
N GLY A 78 1.09 9.53 15.08
CA GLY A 78 1.56 10.62 15.94
C GLY A 78 2.51 10.21 17.07
N SER A 79 3.24 9.10 16.92
CA SER A 79 3.97 8.44 18.01
C SER A 79 5.40 8.13 17.62
N ASN A 80 6.36 8.55 18.44
CA ASN A 80 7.77 8.19 18.27
C ASN A 80 8.07 6.70 18.53
N ARG A 81 7.06 5.92 18.95
CA ARG A 81 7.19 4.47 19.23
C ARG A 81 6.63 3.59 18.11
N VAL A 82 5.87 4.18 17.19
CA VAL A 82 5.22 3.43 16.11
C VAL A 82 5.67 4.07 14.81
N CYS A 83 6.19 3.26 13.90
CA CYS A 83 6.51 3.70 12.54
C CYS A 83 5.68 2.88 11.55
N CYS A 84 5.18 3.54 10.52
CA CYS A 84 4.67 2.86 9.35
C CYS A 84 5.85 2.35 8.52
N VAL A 85 5.72 1.13 8.02
CA VAL A 85 6.70 0.50 7.14
C VAL A 85 6.06 0.28 5.79
N TRP A 86 6.76 0.70 4.74
CA TRP A 86 6.45 0.40 3.34
C TRP A 86 7.65 -0.35 2.76
N PRO A 87 7.46 -1.45 2.01
CA PRO A 87 6.26 -1.84 1.23
C PRO A 87 5.27 -2.84 1.84
N ASP A 88 4.08 -2.92 1.20
CA ASP A 88 3.00 -3.85 1.52
C ASP A 88 3.26 -5.29 1.04
N THR A 89 4.12 -5.46 0.04
CA THR A 89 4.50 -6.76 -0.53
C THR A 89 5.96 -6.73 -1.00
N LEU A 90 6.68 -7.83 -0.79
CA LEU A 90 8.10 -8.01 -1.08
C LEU A 90 8.34 -9.35 -1.76
N GLY A 91 9.46 -9.50 -2.46
CA GLY A 91 9.98 -10.81 -2.84
C GLY A 91 10.90 -11.38 -1.78
N ALA A 92 10.80 -12.69 -1.55
CA ALA A 92 11.83 -13.49 -0.91
C ALA A 92 11.92 -14.85 -1.58
N ASP A 93 13.10 -15.21 -2.08
CA ASP A 93 13.38 -16.49 -2.76
C ASP A 93 12.43 -16.73 -3.94
N GLY A 94 12.17 -15.67 -4.71
CA GLY A 94 11.25 -15.69 -5.85
C GLY A 94 9.75 -15.79 -5.50
N LEU A 95 9.37 -15.77 -4.22
CA LEU A 95 7.98 -15.74 -3.76
C LEU A 95 7.55 -14.36 -3.30
N SER A 96 6.29 -14.02 -3.55
CA SER A 96 5.67 -12.79 -3.05
C SER A 96 5.21 -12.96 -1.61
N VAL A 97 5.79 -12.18 -0.71
CA VAL A 97 5.60 -12.21 0.74
C VAL A 97 4.98 -10.90 1.21
N ALA A 98 4.06 -10.97 2.16
CA ALA A 98 3.39 -9.78 2.69
C ALA A 98 4.33 -8.93 3.58
N GLY A 99 4.14 -7.61 3.56
CA GLY A 99 5.01 -6.63 4.22
C GLY A 99 5.11 -6.74 5.74
N TYR A 100 4.20 -7.45 6.42
CA TYR A 100 4.31 -7.65 7.87
C TYR A 100 5.53 -8.50 8.27
N PHE A 101 6.06 -9.34 7.38
CA PHE A 101 7.31 -10.06 7.62
C PHE A 101 8.53 -9.12 7.62
N LEU A 102 8.51 -8.07 6.79
CA LEU A 102 9.52 -7.02 6.83
C LEU A 102 9.46 -6.24 8.14
N CYS A 103 8.26 -5.92 8.63
CA CYS A 103 8.12 -5.27 9.94
C CYS A 103 8.78 -6.09 11.06
N ALA A 104 8.65 -7.41 11.03
CA ALA A 104 9.30 -8.31 11.99
C ALA A 104 10.83 -8.29 11.85
N ALA A 105 11.34 -8.37 10.61
CA ALA A 105 12.78 -8.29 10.34
C ALA A 105 13.38 -6.93 10.80
N LEU A 106 12.67 -5.83 10.53
CA LEU A 106 13.07 -4.48 10.95
C LEU A 106 13.08 -4.34 12.48
N ALA A 107 12.09 -4.88 13.18
CA ALA A 107 12.07 -4.88 14.64
C ALA A 107 13.27 -5.65 15.22
N GLY A 108 13.62 -6.79 14.61
CA GLY A 108 14.83 -7.55 14.93
C GLY A 108 16.10 -6.70 14.74
N LEU A 109 16.26 -6.08 13.57
CA LEU A 109 17.38 -5.18 13.29
C LEU A 109 17.48 -4.05 14.31
N ARG A 110 16.36 -3.36 14.58
CA ARG A 110 16.31 -2.26 15.53
C ARG A 110 16.70 -2.66 16.95
N SER A 111 16.42 -3.91 17.35
CA SER A 111 16.80 -4.43 18.67
C SER A 111 18.30 -4.74 18.81
N GLY A 112 18.97 -5.06 17.70
CA GLY A 112 20.39 -5.44 17.69
C GLY A 112 21.37 -4.30 17.42
N VAL A 113 20.88 -3.13 16.98
CA VAL A 113 21.73 -2.00 16.61
C VAL A 113 22.09 -1.12 17.81
N ALA A 114 23.36 -0.73 17.88
CA ALA A 114 23.87 0.12 18.94
C ALA A 114 23.23 1.52 18.91
N PRO A 115 23.01 2.20 20.05
CA PRO A 115 22.31 3.48 20.11
C PRO A 115 22.94 4.62 19.28
N HIS A 116 24.23 4.53 18.99
CA HIS A 116 24.98 5.53 18.22
C HIS A 116 25.00 5.26 16.71
N GLN A 117 24.48 4.12 16.27
CA GLN A 117 24.47 3.73 14.86
C GLN A 117 23.12 4.07 14.23
N SER A 118 23.16 4.84 13.14
CA SER A 118 21.96 5.11 12.34
C SER A 118 21.58 3.89 11.50
N LEU A 119 20.28 3.74 11.27
CA LEU A 119 19.71 2.71 10.38
C LEU A 119 19.41 3.26 8.97
N THR A 120 19.77 4.51 8.68
CA THR A 120 19.68 5.07 7.34
C THR A 120 20.58 4.27 6.40
N ASN A 121 20.02 3.77 5.30
CA ASN A 121 20.72 2.94 4.31
C ASN A 121 21.28 1.61 4.86
N ALA A 122 20.65 1.06 5.90
CA ALA A 122 20.98 -0.29 6.36
C ALA A 122 20.31 -1.33 5.46
N ALA A 123 21.09 -2.34 5.04
CA ALA A 123 20.57 -3.48 4.29
C ALA A 123 19.79 -4.43 5.21
N ILE A 124 18.62 -4.88 4.75
CA ILE A 124 17.82 -5.90 5.42
C ILE A 124 17.97 -7.18 4.62
N THR A 125 18.69 -8.15 5.18
CA THR A 125 18.93 -9.45 4.53
C THR A 125 17.68 -10.33 4.56
N GLY A 126 17.46 -11.11 3.50
CA GLY A 126 16.38 -12.10 3.43
C GLY A 126 15.22 -11.73 2.50
N PHE A 127 15.28 -10.55 1.87
CA PHE A 127 14.40 -10.14 0.79
C PHE A 127 15.25 -9.87 -0.45
N ASP A 128 14.73 -10.23 -1.62
CA ASP A 128 15.43 -10.15 -2.91
C ASP A 128 14.72 -9.26 -3.94
N ASP A 129 13.48 -8.83 -3.68
CA ASP A 129 12.74 -7.95 -4.58
C ASP A 129 11.87 -6.88 -3.88
N VAL A 130 11.96 -5.66 -4.40
CA VAL A 130 11.13 -4.49 -4.05
C VAL A 130 10.52 -3.82 -5.29
N SER A 131 10.57 -4.46 -6.47
CA SER A 131 10.25 -3.88 -7.78
C SER A 131 8.90 -3.16 -7.82
N ARG A 132 7.87 -3.72 -7.16
CA ARG A 132 6.56 -3.08 -7.05
C ARG A 132 6.61 -1.65 -6.51
N THR A 133 7.48 -1.37 -5.54
CA THR A 133 7.60 -0.02 -4.96
C THR A 133 8.30 0.95 -5.91
N VAL A 134 9.33 0.47 -6.59
CA VAL A 134 10.12 1.26 -7.54
C VAL A 134 9.31 1.57 -8.80
N ASP A 135 8.43 0.65 -9.21
CA ASP A 135 7.52 0.84 -10.35
C ASP A 135 6.38 1.81 -10.03
N ILE A 136 5.86 1.77 -8.79
CA ILE A 136 4.74 2.63 -8.36
C ILE A 136 5.23 4.05 -8.06
N PHE A 137 6.33 4.23 -7.33
CA PHE A 137 6.75 5.55 -6.84
C PHE A 137 7.99 6.08 -7.53
N ASN A 138 7.91 7.34 -7.99
CA ASN A 138 9.08 8.10 -8.41
C ASN A 138 9.86 8.65 -7.20
N ALA A 139 11.08 9.14 -7.44
CA ALA A 139 11.97 9.64 -6.38
C ALA A 139 11.35 10.75 -5.50
N SER A 140 10.51 11.62 -6.07
CA SER A 140 9.81 12.67 -5.29
C SER A 140 8.79 12.07 -4.32
N ASN A 141 8.03 11.06 -4.76
CA ASN A 141 7.06 10.37 -3.92
C ASN A 141 7.77 9.59 -2.80
N MET A 142 8.91 8.97 -3.12
CA MET A 142 9.72 8.27 -2.12
C MET A 142 10.31 9.21 -1.07
N THR A 143 10.74 10.41 -1.46
CA THR A 143 11.21 11.44 -0.52
C THR A 143 10.10 11.90 0.41
N ALA A 144 8.88 12.09 -0.12
CA ALA A 144 7.72 12.47 0.67
C ALA A 144 7.32 11.36 1.66
N LEU A 145 7.37 10.09 1.23
CA LEU A 145 7.10 8.94 2.09
C LEU A 145 8.18 8.76 3.16
N ALA A 146 9.46 8.92 2.83
CA ALA A 146 10.57 8.77 3.76
C ALA A 146 10.54 9.80 4.91
N ALA A 147 9.90 10.95 4.70
CA ALA A 147 9.70 11.94 5.75
C ALA A 147 8.69 11.48 6.83
N CYS A 148 7.78 10.57 6.49
CA CYS A 148 6.65 10.18 7.35
C CYS A 148 6.70 8.69 7.76
N ALA A 149 7.35 7.84 6.96
CA ALA A 149 7.37 6.39 7.11
C ALA A 149 8.76 5.83 6.78
N LEU A 150 9.01 4.59 7.22
CA LEU A 150 10.21 3.85 6.81
C LEU A 150 9.97 3.20 5.46
N VAL A 151 10.86 3.46 4.51
CA VAL A 151 10.74 3.03 3.11
C VAL A 151 11.96 2.20 2.71
N CYS A 152 11.72 0.97 2.27
CA CYS A 152 12.72 0.17 1.55
C CYS A 152 12.69 0.57 0.07
N HIS A 153 13.82 1.03 -0.45
CA HIS A 153 13.90 1.61 -1.80
C HIS A 153 14.84 0.87 -2.75
N ASP A 154 15.68 -0.02 -2.23
CA ASP A 154 16.62 -0.78 -3.02
C ASP A 154 16.73 -2.19 -2.45
N CYS A 155 16.79 -3.15 -3.36
CA CYS A 155 17.13 -4.53 -3.07
C CYS A 155 18.38 -4.86 -3.87
N THR A 156 19.47 -4.14 -3.58
CA THR A 156 20.78 -4.52 -4.09
C THR A 156 21.20 -5.78 -3.36
N THR A 157 21.22 -6.90 -4.10
CA THR A 157 21.88 -8.14 -3.69
C THR A 157 23.38 -7.87 -3.53
N GLN A 158 23.81 -7.26 -2.42
CA GLN A 158 25.22 -7.07 -2.12
C GLN A 158 25.62 -7.95 -0.93
N LEU A 159 25.83 -9.22 -1.25
CA LEU A 159 27.05 -9.90 -0.82
C LEU A 159 27.78 -10.32 -2.09
N ASP A 160 28.37 -9.35 -2.80
CA ASP A 160 29.44 -9.68 -3.73
C ASP A 160 30.63 -10.10 -2.86
N THR A 161 30.73 -11.41 -2.60
CA THR A 161 31.84 -12.01 -1.83
C THR A 161 33.17 -11.94 -2.58
N SER A 162 33.25 -11.21 -3.71
CA SER A 162 34.47 -10.99 -4.47
C SER A 162 35.46 -10.02 -3.79
N ASP A 163 35.03 -9.23 -2.81
CA ASP A 163 35.92 -8.34 -2.02
C ASP A 163 36.50 -9.00 -0.75
N LEU A 164 36.35 -10.31 -0.56
CA LEU A 164 36.93 -11.07 0.56
C LEU A 164 37.93 -12.16 0.13
N SER A 165 38.41 -12.15 -1.12
CA SER A 165 39.50 -13.02 -1.54
C SER A 165 40.43 -12.37 -2.58
N ALA A 166 41.37 -11.53 -2.12
CA ALA A 166 42.79 -11.44 -2.53
C ALA A 166 43.41 -10.12 -2.04
#